data_AF-A0A2G6JLN5-F1
#
_entry.id   AF-A0A2G6JLN5-F1
#
_cell.length_a   1.000
_cell.length_b   1.000
_cell.length_c   1.000
_cell.angle_alpha   90.00
_cell.angle_beta   90.00
_cell.angle_gamma   90.00
#
_symmetry.space_group_name_H-M   'P 1'
#
loop_
_entity.id
_entity.type
_entity.pdbx_description
1 polymer ?
#
loop_
_entity_poly.entity_id
_entity_poly.type
_entity_poly.pdbx_seq_one_letter_code
_entity_poly.pdbx_strand_id
1 'polypeptide(L)'
;MAEEKNKAVEQEAQAAPAQSTPDQVKENQAEDSLGSDSGPKKRWYRGRFSNSRRFRGAKEKVDRMRQYEPVEAFKLLKELPGAKFDETVEIVVRLGINPKKTDQLVRGAVSLPHGIGKVVRVIAFAEGDKAEEAKKAGAIEVGSADLAKKIEGGWLDFDVAIASPDMMRHVGRLGRVLGPQGKMPSPKAGTVTPNVAQAVAEFAAGKVEFRTDKGANVHAPLGKRSFSPEQLADNAQAFVSHLRTLKPSQARGAFVTKVTVSSTMGPGIRLNVSAEGSSHA
;
A
#
# COMPACT_ATOMS: atom_id res chain seq x y z
N MET A 1 -30.28 51.97 -46.76
CA MET A 1 -31.03 50.93 -46.03
C MET A 1 -30.10 49.83 -45.52
N ALA A 2 -29.16 50.17 -44.63
CA ALA A 2 -28.37 49.18 -43.88
C ALA A 2 -27.75 49.79 -42.59
N GLU A 3 -28.27 50.92 -42.12
CA GLU A 3 -27.75 51.64 -40.94
C GLU A 3 -28.79 51.84 -39.82
N GLU A 4 -30.02 51.37 -40.02
CA GLU A 4 -31.12 51.49 -39.04
C GLU A 4 -31.38 50.20 -38.24
N LYS A 5 -30.62 49.12 -38.48
CA LYS A 5 -30.82 47.84 -37.76
C LYS A 5 -29.80 47.54 -36.65
N ASN A 6 -28.76 48.37 -36.48
CA ASN A 6 -27.77 48.19 -35.41
C ASN A 6 -27.90 49.16 -34.23
N LYS A 7 -28.92 50.03 -34.21
CA LYS A 7 -29.21 50.90 -33.05
C LYS A 7 -30.25 50.34 -32.08
N ALA A 8 -30.85 49.19 -32.39
CA ALA A 8 -31.93 48.61 -31.60
C ALA A 8 -31.49 47.53 -30.59
N VAL A 9 -30.22 47.12 -30.57
CA VAL A 9 -29.74 46.04 -29.66
C VAL A 9 -28.97 46.58 -28.46
N GLU A 10 -28.58 47.85 -28.46
CA GLU A 10 -27.68 48.42 -27.43
C GLU A 10 -28.39 49.38 -26.44
N GLN A 11 -29.73 49.32 -26.35
CA GLN A 11 -30.52 50.13 -25.41
C GLN A 11 -31.39 49.31 -24.43
N GLU A 12 -31.19 48.00 -24.33
CA GLU A 12 -31.93 47.15 -23.36
C GLU A 12 -31.12 46.75 -22.12
N ALA A 13 -30.02 47.46 -21.83
CA ALA A 13 -29.22 47.25 -20.62
C ALA A 13 -29.30 48.45 -19.67
N GLN A 14 -30.51 48.88 -19.31
CA GLN A 14 -30.75 49.79 -18.17
C GLN A 14 -32.24 49.83 -17.78
N ALA A 15 -32.65 48.87 -16.94
CA ALA A 15 -33.85 49.03 -16.11
C ALA A 15 -33.72 48.22 -14.81
N ALA A 16 -34.18 48.85 -13.74
CA ALA A 16 -33.97 48.55 -12.33
C ALA A 16 -34.82 47.35 -11.81
N PRO A 17 -34.70 46.96 -10.51
CA PRO A 17 -34.95 45.61 -10.03
C PRO A 17 -36.44 45.28 -9.88
N ALA A 18 -36.81 44.07 -10.31
CA ALA A 18 -38.11 43.49 -10.03
C ALA A 18 -38.23 43.16 -8.54
N GLN A 19 -39.31 43.66 -7.95
CA GLN A 19 -39.75 43.45 -6.58
C GLN A 19 -39.96 41.95 -6.32
N SER A 20 -39.32 41.42 -5.27
CA SER A 20 -39.58 40.08 -4.76
C SER A 20 -40.92 40.02 -4.04
N THR A 21 -41.65 38.93 -4.25
CA THR A 21 -42.94 38.62 -3.65
C THR A 21 -42.86 38.48 -2.12
N PRO A 22 -43.98 38.69 -1.39
CA PRO A 22 -44.01 38.69 0.08
C PRO A 22 -43.51 37.41 0.76
N ASP A 23 -43.46 36.28 0.04
CA ASP A 23 -43.01 35.00 0.58
C ASP A 23 -41.47 34.84 0.60
N GLN A 24 -40.71 35.60 -0.20
CA GLN A 24 -39.24 35.56 -0.19
C GLN A 24 -38.60 36.46 0.88
N VAL A 25 -39.38 37.30 1.56
CA VAL A 25 -38.90 38.17 2.65
C VAL A 25 -38.94 37.45 4.00
N LYS A 26 -39.80 36.43 4.17
CA LYS A 26 -39.89 35.66 5.43
C LYS A 26 -38.78 34.61 5.58
N GLU A 27 -38.20 34.13 4.49
CA GLU A 27 -37.14 33.11 4.54
C GLU A 27 -35.75 33.73 4.74
N ASN A 28 -35.52 34.95 4.24
CA ASN A 28 -34.24 35.65 4.38
C ASN A 28 -34.09 36.50 5.66
N GLN A 29 -35.13 36.59 6.50
CA GLN A 29 -35.04 37.29 7.80
C GLN A 29 -34.80 36.37 9.00
N ALA A 30 -34.72 35.05 8.78
CA ALA A 30 -34.38 34.09 9.84
C ALA A 30 -32.87 33.89 10.04
N GLU A 31 -32.01 34.35 9.12
CA GLU A 31 -30.57 34.08 9.18
C GLU A 31 -29.70 35.22 9.75
N ASP A 32 -30.23 36.43 9.96
CA ASP A 32 -29.40 37.60 10.27
C ASP A 32 -29.64 38.27 11.65
N SER A 33 -30.26 37.57 12.61
CA SER A 33 -30.43 38.13 13.95
C SER A 33 -30.39 37.10 15.09
N LEU A 34 -29.20 36.56 15.36
CA LEU A 34 -28.85 36.17 16.73
C LEU A 34 -27.44 36.68 17.06
N GLY A 35 -27.45 37.77 17.83
CA GLY A 35 -26.28 38.44 18.34
C GLY A 35 -25.41 37.57 19.24
N SER A 36 -24.28 38.19 19.57
CA SER A 36 -23.29 37.83 20.58
C SER A 36 -23.85 37.06 21.78
N ASP A 37 -23.70 35.74 21.75
CA ASP A 37 -23.69 34.92 22.96
C ASP A 37 -22.23 34.62 23.34
N SER A 38 -21.71 35.43 24.25
CA SER A 38 -20.42 35.29 24.91
C SER A 38 -20.48 34.19 25.98
N GLY A 39 -20.69 32.96 25.55
CA GLY A 39 -20.49 31.73 26.33
C GLY A 39 -19.57 30.78 25.56
N PRO A 40 -18.80 29.90 26.23
CA PRO A 40 -17.89 29.02 25.53
C PRO A 40 -18.71 28.05 24.66
N LYS A 41 -18.79 28.31 23.35
CA LYS A 41 -19.35 27.40 22.35
C LYS A 41 -18.67 26.04 22.53
N LYS A 42 -19.37 25.09 23.16
CA LYS A 42 -18.88 23.72 23.36
C LYS A 42 -18.57 23.15 21.99
N ARG A 43 -17.28 22.98 21.72
CA ARG A 43 -16.74 22.49 20.46
C ARG A 43 -16.93 20.98 20.40
N TRP A 44 -18.13 20.52 20.04
CA TRP A 44 -18.53 19.10 20.08
C TRP A 44 -17.85 18.17 19.06
N TYR A 45 -16.90 18.67 18.27
CA TYR A 45 -16.07 17.84 17.38
C TYR A 45 -14.59 18.25 17.43
N ARG A 46 -13.94 18.02 18.59
CA ARG A 46 -12.49 17.73 18.65
C ARG A 46 -12.22 16.65 19.68
N GLY A 47 -13.02 15.60 19.68
CA GLY A 47 -12.58 14.32 20.20
C GLY A 47 -11.44 13.84 19.31
N ARG A 48 -10.20 14.21 19.66
CA ARG A 48 -9.00 13.52 19.15
C ARG A 48 -9.31 12.04 19.32
N PHE A 49 -9.35 11.27 18.23
CA PHE A 49 -9.38 9.81 18.32
C PHE A 49 -8.16 9.43 19.16
N SER A 50 -8.38 9.25 20.46
CA SER A 50 -7.32 9.02 21.43
C SER A 50 -7.01 7.54 21.34
N ASN A 51 -5.77 7.23 20.96
CA ASN A 51 -5.33 5.85 20.83
C ASN A 51 -5.69 5.05 22.09
N SER A 52 -6.00 3.76 21.89
CA SER A 52 -6.39 2.86 22.98
C SER A 52 -5.40 2.93 24.14
N ARG A 53 -5.88 2.71 25.37
CA ARG A 53 -5.03 2.66 26.57
C ARG A 53 -3.84 1.71 26.37
N ARG A 54 -4.08 0.56 25.72
CA ARG A 54 -3.05 -0.40 25.31
C ARG A 54 -1.98 0.23 24.43
N PHE A 55 -2.38 0.91 23.35
CA PHE A 55 -1.45 1.53 22.42
C PHE A 55 -0.66 2.67 23.09
N ARG A 56 -1.28 3.45 23.98
CA ARG A 56 -0.58 4.51 24.72
C ARG A 56 0.51 3.95 25.63
N GLY A 57 0.21 2.92 26.40
CA GLY A 57 1.21 2.24 27.23
C GLY A 57 2.33 1.60 26.39
N ALA A 58 2.01 1.04 25.22
CA ALA A 58 3.03 0.53 24.30
C ALA A 58 3.91 1.66 23.74
N LYS A 59 3.32 2.80 23.40
CA LYS A 59 4.01 3.95 22.83
C LYS A 59 4.97 4.61 23.83
N GLU A 60 4.63 4.63 25.11
CA GLU A 60 5.50 5.17 26.17
C GLU A 60 6.77 4.34 26.37
N LYS A 61 6.71 3.02 26.12
CA LYS A 61 7.87 2.13 26.21
C LYS A 61 8.83 2.23 25.02
N VAL A 62 8.37 2.78 23.90
CA VAL A 62 9.16 2.89 22.67
C VAL A 62 9.66 4.32 22.51
N ASP A 63 10.97 4.50 22.59
CA ASP A 63 11.59 5.77 22.23
C ASP A 63 11.55 5.93 20.69
N ARG A 64 10.91 7.01 20.22
CA ARG A 64 10.75 7.29 18.79
C ARG A 64 11.99 7.91 18.16
N MET A 65 12.93 8.39 18.96
CA MET A 65 14.16 9.05 18.51
C MET A 65 15.34 8.09 18.53
N ARG A 66 15.36 7.15 19.48
CA ARG A 66 16.36 6.08 19.53
C ARG A 66 16.23 5.16 18.31
N GLN A 67 17.39 4.76 17.79
CA GLN A 67 17.51 3.69 16.81
C GLN A 67 17.92 2.42 17.56
N TYR A 68 17.17 1.35 17.35
CA TYR A 68 17.39 0.07 18.02
C TYR A 68 18.12 -0.89 17.08
N GLU A 69 18.99 -1.74 17.63
CA GLU A 69 19.54 -2.84 16.85
C GLU A 69 18.42 -3.82 16.46
N PRO A 70 18.51 -4.50 15.28
CA PRO A 70 17.42 -5.35 14.79
C PRO A 70 16.90 -6.33 15.83
N VAL A 71 17.78 -7.08 16.50
CA VAL A 71 17.40 -8.08 17.51
C VAL A 71 16.76 -7.43 18.74
N GLU A 72 17.31 -6.29 19.22
CA GLU A 72 16.76 -5.54 20.36
C GLU A 72 15.33 -5.04 20.03
N ALA A 73 15.12 -4.53 18.82
CA ALA A 73 13.83 -4.05 18.37
C ALA A 73 12.76 -5.15 18.33
N PHE A 74 13.09 -6.34 17.84
CA PHE A 74 12.13 -7.46 17.80
C PHE A 74 11.86 -8.03 19.19
N LYS A 75 12.83 -8.03 20.12
CA LYS A 75 12.61 -8.36 21.53
C LYS A 75 11.64 -7.38 22.17
N LEU A 76 11.90 -6.07 22.02
CA LEU A 76 11.00 -5.03 22.50
C LEU A 76 9.60 -5.17 21.90
N LEU A 77 9.48 -5.43 20.60
CA LEU A 77 8.20 -5.60 19.91
C LEU A 77 7.36 -6.73 20.53
N LYS A 78 8.00 -7.83 20.94
CA LYS A 78 7.34 -8.95 21.59
C LYS A 78 6.89 -8.65 23.02
N GLU A 79 7.59 -7.79 23.75
CA GLU A 79 7.23 -7.35 25.10
C GLU A 79 6.04 -6.38 25.13
N LEU A 80 5.76 -5.69 24.01
CA LEU A 80 4.63 -4.77 23.92
C LEU A 80 3.30 -5.52 24.01
N PRO A 81 2.24 -4.95 24.60
CA PRO A 81 0.96 -5.65 24.69
C PRO A 81 0.40 -5.93 23.29
N GLY A 82 0.22 -7.21 22.94
CA GLY A 82 -0.32 -7.64 21.65
C GLY A 82 -1.85 -7.66 21.56
N ALA A 83 -2.37 -7.83 20.36
CA ALA A 83 -3.77 -8.18 20.13
C ALA A 83 -4.05 -9.64 20.53
N LYS A 84 -5.32 -10.04 20.50
CA LYS A 84 -5.76 -11.41 20.83
C LYS A 84 -5.35 -12.45 19.78
N PHE A 85 -4.97 -12.01 18.58
CA PHE A 85 -4.57 -12.87 17.46
C PHE A 85 -3.08 -12.70 17.15
N ASP A 86 -2.51 -13.63 16.39
CA ASP A 86 -1.10 -13.57 15.96
C ASP A 86 -0.90 -12.46 14.91
N GLU A 87 -0.40 -11.32 15.41
CA GLU A 87 -0.13 -10.11 14.63
C GLU A 87 0.95 -10.37 13.57
N THR A 88 0.83 -9.71 12.42
CA THR A 88 1.91 -9.70 11.42
C THR A 88 2.89 -8.58 11.78
N VAL A 89 4.17 -8.89 11.68
CA VAL A 89 5.26 -7.91 11.82
C VAL A 89 5.64 -7.43 10.42
N GLU A 90 5.61 -6.12 10.23
CA GLU A 90 5.84 -5.46 8.95
C GLU A 90 7.04 -4.51 9.06
N ILE A 91 7.75 -4.37 7.94
CA ILE A 91 8.82 -3.40 7.77
C ILE A 91 8.39 -2.33 6.77
N VAL A 92 8.67 -1.09 7.12
CA VAL A 92 8.52 0.07 6.25
C VAL A 92 9.89 0.72 6.07
N VAL A 93 10.32 0.77 4.82
CA VAL A 93 11.60 1.35 4.41
C VAL A 93 11.32 2.60 3.61
N ARG A 94 11.77 3.76 4.10
CA ARG A 94 11.77 5.01 3.35
C ARG A 94 13.01 5.04 2.46
N LEU A 95 12.78 5.14 1.16
CA LEU A 95 13.80 5.22 0.13
C LEU A 95 14.08 6.68 -0.25
N GLY A 96 15.34 6.95 -0.63
CA GLY A 96 15.80 8.23 -1.17
C GLY A 96 15.54 8.39 -2.67
N ILE A 97 14.35 8.02 -3.15
CA ILE A 97 13.98 8.09 -4.56
C ILE A 97 12.84 9.07 -4.80
N ASN A 98 12.71 9.56 -6.03
CA ASN A 98 11.56 10.35 -6.45
C ASN A 98 10.51 9.44 -7.12
N PRO A 99 9.40 9.12 -6.45
CA PRO A 99 8.39 8.19 -6.96
C PRO A 99 7.59 8.75 -8.14
N LYS A 100 7.73 10.06 -8.46
CA LYS A 100 7.13 10.65 -9.66
C LYS A 100 7.87 10.27 -10.94
N LYS A 101 9.15 9.88 -10.84
CA LYS A 101 9.97 9.46 -11.98
C LYS A 101 9.89 7.94 -12.13
N THR A 102 9.40 7.47 -13.26
CA THR A 102 9.21 6.04 -13.54
C THR A 102 10.52 5.25 -13.47
N ASP A 103 11.64 5.87 -13.85
CA ASP A 103 12.97 5.24 -13.86
C ASP A 103 13.55 5.00 -12.47
N GLN A 104 12.99 5.67 -11.45
CA GLN A 104 13.39 5.51 -10.06
C GLN A 104 12.42 4.64 -9.25
N LEU A 105 11.33 4.16 -9.86
CA LEU A 105 10.38 3.29 -9.17
C LEU A 105 11.00 1.91 -8.93
N VAL A 106 11.02 1.51 -7.66
CA VAL A 106 11.51 0.18 -7.26
C VAL A 106 10.31 -0.75 -7.13
N ARG A 107 10.34 -1.85 -7.87
CA ARG A 107 9.43 -2.98 -7.74
C ARG A 107 10.25 -4.24 -7.81
N GLY A 108 9.92 -5.20 -6.95
CA GLY A 108 10.61 -6.47 -6.92
C GLY A 108 9.86 -7.48 -6.08
N ALA A 109 10.45 -8.67 -6.00
CA ALA A 109 9.97 -9.72 -5.14
C ALA A 109 11.17 -10.37 -4.45
N VAL A 110 11.03 -10.66 -3.16
CA VAL A 110 12.11 -11.18 -2.33
C VAL A 110 11.64 -12.44 -1.62
N SER A 111 12.49 -13.47 -1.65
CA SER A 111 12.28 -14.67 -0.87
C SER A 111 12.86 -14.46 0.53
N LEU A 112 12.04 -14.63 1.55
CA LEU A 112 12.47 -14.53 2.94
C LEU A 112 12.97 -15.90 3.42
N PRO A 113 14.13 -15.99 4.10
CA PRO A 113 14.71 -17.27 4.52
C PRO A 113 13.82 -18.07 5.48
N HIS A 114 13.03 -17.39 6.32
CA HIS A 114 12.10 -18.05 7.25
C HIS A 114 10.63 -17.97 6.82
N GLY A 115 10.35 -17.43 5.62
CA GLY A 115 8.99 -17.22 5.12
C GLY A 115 8.17 -16.22 5.93
N ILE A 116 6.87 -16.14 5.63
CA ILE A 116 5.93 -15.15 6.22
C ILE A 116 5.06 -15.77 7.33
N GLY A 117 4.97 -17.11 7.40
CA GLY A 117 4.08 -17.80 8.35
C GLY A 117 2.59 -17.69 8.00
N LYS A 118 2.25 -17.30 6.76
CA LYS A 118 0.89 -17.34 6.21
C LYS A 118 0.87 -18.33 5.04
N VAL A 119 -0.17 -19.15 4.97
CA VAL A 119 -0.45 -19.97 3.78
C VAL A 119 -0.92 -19.05 2.66
N VAL A 120 -0.11 -18.90 1.62
CA VAL A 120 -0.42 -18.07 0.45
C VAL A 120 -1.19 -18.91 -0.56
N ARG A 121 -2.37 -18.46 -0.95
CA ARG A 121 -3.18 -19.12 -1.98
C ARG A 121 -2.71 -18.69 -3.36
N VAL A 122 -2.03 -19.57 -4.08
CA VAL A 122 -1.46 -19.29 -5.41
C VAL A 122 -2.31 -19.94 -6.50
N ILE A 123 -2.63 -19.17 -7.55
CA ILE A 123 -3.23 -19.66 -8.79
C ILE A 123 -2.25 -19.50 -9.95
N ALA A 124 -2.37 -20.35 -10.96
CA ALA A 124 -1.53 -20.28 -12.15
C ALA A 124 -2.36 -20.21 -13.44
N PHE A 125 -2.03 -19.24 -14.30
CA PHE A 125 -2.53 -19.15 -15.66
C PHE A 125 -1.54 -19.84 -16.61
N ALA A 126 -1.84 -21.10 -16.93
CA ALA A 126 -1.03 -21.94 -17.79
C ALA A 126 -1.91 -22.92 -18.58
N GLU A 127 -1.38 -23.39 -19.71
CA GLU A 127 -1.98 -24.42 -20.56
C GLU A 127 -0.98 -25.55 -20.83
N GLY A 128 -1.48 -26.72 -21.23
CA GLY A 128 -0.67 -27.89 -21.56
C GLY A 128 0.18 -28.40 -20.39
N ASP A 129 1.41 -28.79 -20.67
CA ASP A 129 2.33 -29.41 -19.68
C ASP A 129 2.61 -28.50 -18.48
N LYS A 130 2.74 -27.18 -18.71
CA LYS A 130 2.94 -26.18 -17.65
C LYS A 130 1.79 -26.16 -16.65
N ALA A 131 0.57 -26.53 -17.08
CA ALA A 131 -0.58 -26.58 -16.20
C ALA A 131 -0.50 -27.77 -15.23
N GLU A 132 -0.02 -28.93 -15.70
CA GLU A 132 0.19 -30.09 -14.83
C GLU A 132 1.32 -29.86 -13.83
N GLU A 133 2.42 -29.25 -14.27
CA GLU A 133 3.54 -28.91 -13.39
C GLU A 133 3.12 -27.91 -12.30
N ALA A 134 2.30 -26.91 -12.64
CA ALA A 134 1.78 -25.95 -11.67
C ALA A 134 0.86 -26.60 -10.63
N LYS A 135 0.02 -27.57 -11.04
CA LYS A 135 -0.80 -28.36 -10.11
C LYS A 135 0.07 -29.18 -9.16
N LYS A 136 1.11 -29.84 -9.68
CA LYS A 136 2.08 -30.62 -8.87
C LYS A 136 2.86 -29.73 -7.89
N ALA A 137 3.14 -28.48 -8.27
CA ALA A 137 3.82 -27.51 -7.43
C ALA A 137 2.95 -26.93 -6.29
N GLY A 138 1.65 -27.26 -6.26
CA GLY A 138 0.73 -26.83 -5.19
C GLY A 138 -0.11 -25.60 -5.52
N ALA A 139 -0.30 -25.28 -6.80
CA ALA A 139 -1.30 -24.28 -7.19
C ALA A 139 -2.72 -24.78 -6.88
N ILE A 140 -3.54 -23.93 -6.27
CA ILE A 140 -4.92 -24.28 -5.86
C ILE A 140 -5.81 -24.48 -7.07
N GLU A 141 -5.65 -23.63 -8.08
CA GLU A 141 -6.38 -23.70 -9.32
C GLU A 141 -5.46 -23.30 -10.47
N VAL A 142 -5.58 -24.04 -11.58
CA VAL A 142 -4.79 -23.83 -12.79
C VAL A 142 -5.73 -23.88 -13.97
N GLY A 143 -5.63 -22.88 -14.86
CA GLY A 143 -6.43 -22.82 -16.07
C GLY A 143 -6.10 -21.60 -16.92
N SER A 144 -6.81 -21.45 -18.04
CA SER A 144 -6.60 -20.35 -18.98
C SER A 144 -7.83 -19.47 -19.12
N ALA A 145 -8.61 -19.66 -20.19
CA ALA A 145 -9.81 -18.87 -20.49
C ALA A 145 -10.95 -19.15 -19.50
N ASP A 146 -11.08 -20.39 -19.00
CA ASP A 146 -12.15 -20.76 -18.08
C ASP A 146 -11.93 -20.17 -16.69
N LEU A 147 -10.68 -20.18 -16.21
CA LEU A 147 -10.29 -19.52 -14.97
C LEU A 147 -10.50 -18.00 -15.07
N ALA A 148 -10.20 -17.41 -16.23
CA ALA A 148 -10.46 -15.99 -16.48
C ALA A 148 -11.95 -15.64 -16.39
N LYS A 149 -12.84 -16.44 -17.00
CA LYS A 149 -14.29 -16.26 -16.90
C LYS A 149 -14.78 -16.39 -15.44
N LYS A 150 -14.26 -17.34 -14.69
CA LYS A 150 -14.60 -17.54 -13.27
C LYS A 150 -14.25 -16.32 -12.41
N ILE A 151 -13.08 -15.71 -12.67
CA ILE A 151 -12.64 -14.48 -11.99
C ILE A 151 -13.48 -13.28 -12.40
N GLU A 152 -13.84 -13.19 -13.68
CA GLU A 152 -14.78 -12.17 -14.18
C GLU A 152 -16.17 -12.31 -13.54
N GLY A 153 -16.59 -13.55 -13.26
CA GLY A 153 -17.79 -13.89 -12.48
C GLY A 153 -17.70 -13.59 -10.98
N GLY A 154 -16.59 -13.02 -10.49
CA GLY A 154 -16.45 -12.55 -9.11
C GLY A 154 -15.66 -13.45 -8.18
N TRP A 155 -15.07 -14.54 -8.67
CA TRP A 155 -14.25 -15.42 -7.83
C TRP A 155 -12.84 -14.84 -7.60
N LEU A 156 -12.51 -14.51 -6.34
CA LEU A 156 -11.27 -13.81 -5.95
C LEU A 156 -10.54 -14.46 -4.76
N ASP A 157 -10.78 -15.76 -4.53
CA ASP A 157 -10.29 -16.53 -3.39
C ASP A 157 -8.82 -17.00 -3.51
N PHE A 158 -7.95 -16.10 -3.94
CA PHE A 158 -6.51 -16.33 -4.03
C PHE A 158 -5.73 -15.08 -3.63
N ASP A 159 -4.47 -15.22 -3.25
CA ASP A 159 -3.59 -14.12 -2.86
C ASP A 159 -2.69 -13.69 -4.02
N VAL A 160 -2.13 -14.65 -4.76
CA VAL A 160 -1.14 -14.41 -5.83
C VAL A 160 -1.56 -15.13 -7.12
N ALA A 161 -1.46 -14.43 -8.25
CA ALA A 161 -1.62 -15.01 -9.58
C ALA A 161 -0.29 -15.04 -10.31
N ILE A 162 0.04 -16.20 -10.88
CA ILE A 162 1.22 -16.43 -11.71
C ILE A 162 0.75 -16.72 -13.13
N ALA A 163 1.46 -16.26 -14.16
CA ALA A 163 1.06 -16.48 -15.54
C ALA A 163 2.25 -16.86 -16.44
N SER A 164 2.02 -17.75 -17.39
CA SER A 164 2.90 -17.89 -18.55
C SER A 164 2.75 -16.66 -19.46
N PRO A 165 3.81 -16.17 -20.12
CA PRO A 165 3.73 -15.06 -21.08
C PRO A 165 2.62 -15.23 -22.13
N ASP A 166 2.41 -16.47 -22.58
CA ASP A 166 1.41 -16.85 -23.60
C ASP A 166 -0.03 -16.56 -23.13
N MET A 167 -0.28 -16.65 -21.82
CA MET A 167 -1.61 -16.50 -21.21
C MET A 167 -1.95 -15.05 -20.85
N MET A 168 -1.01 -14.11 -21.02
CA MET A 168 -1.22 -12.70 -20.70
C MET A 168 -2.32 -12.05 -21.54
N ARG A 169 -2.65 -12.60 -22.73
CA ARG A 169 -3.78 -12.14 -23.54
C ARG A 169 -5.12 -12.28 -22.81
N HIS A 170 -5.29 -13.34 -22.04
CA HIS A 170 -6.50 -13.59 -21.26
C HIS A 170 -6.48 -12.78 -19.95
N VAL A 171 -5.34 -12.76 -19.26
CA VAL A 171 -5.17 -12.01 -18.00
C VAL A 171 -5.31 -10.49 -18.20
N GLY A 172 -4.88 -9.96 -19.34
CA GLY A 172 -4.97 -8.53 -19.66
C GLY A 172 -6.42 -8.00 -19.65
N ARG A 173 -7.39 -8.83 -20.03
CA ARG A 173 -8.82 -8.47 -19.98
C ARG A 173 -9.35 -8.32 -18.55
N LEU A 174 -8.77 -9.09 -17.61
CA LEU A 174 -9.11 -9.06 -16.19
C LEU A 174 -8.51 -7.86 -15.45
N GLY A 175 -7.78 -6.98 -16.13
CA GLY A 175 -7.13 -5.81 -15.50
C GLY A 175 -8.09 -4.90 -14.73
N ARG A 176 -9.38 -4.84 -15.13
CA ARG A 176 -10.42 -4.08 -14.40
C ARG A 176 -10.71 -4.65 -13.01
N VAL A 177 -10.62 -5.97 -12.84
CA VAL A 177 -10.92 -6.67 -11.59
C VAL A 177 -9.63 -6.86 -10.76
N LEU A 178 -8.57 -7.37 -11.39
CA LEU A 178 -7.31 -7.69 -10.70
C LEU A 178 -6.43 -6.47 -10.43
N GLY A 179 -6.57 -5.40 -11.22
CA GLY A 179 -5.77 -4.17 -11.10
C GLY A 179 -5.99 -3.47 -9.75
N PRO A 180 -7.23 -3.09 -9.38
CA PRO A 180 -7.51 -2.45 -8.09
C PRO A 180 -7.14 -3.30 -6.87
N GLN A 181 -7.20 -4.63 -7.01
CA GLN A 181 -6.87 -5.58 -5.96
C GLN A 181 -5.35 -5.86 -5.85
N GLY A 182 -4.54 -5.38 -6.80
CA GLY A 182 -3.09 -5.59 -6.80
C GLY A 182 -2.66 -7.04 -7.08
N LYS A 183 -3.58 -7.93 -7.46
CA LYS A 183 -3.30 -9.36 -7.74
C LYS A 183 -2.88 -9.62 -9.19
N MET A 184 -2.62 -8.56 -9.96
CA MET A 184 -2.30 -8.67 -11.37
C MET A 184 -0.86 -9.15 -11.57
N PRO A 185 -0.62 -10.23 -12.34
CA PRO A 185 0.73 -10.70 -12.67
C PRO A 185 1.52 -9.60 -13.40
N SER A 186 2.79 -9.44 -13.03
CA SER A 186 3.70 -8.48 -13.67
C SER A 186 5.09 -9.09 -13.90
N PRO A 187 5.72 -8.87 -15.07
CA PRO A 187 7.07 -9.37 -15.32
C PRO A 187 8.11 -8.82 -14.33
N LYS A 188 7.95 -7.57 -13.88
CA LYS A 188 8.85 -6.92 -12.91
C LYS A 188 8.82 -7.57 -11.52
N ALA A 189 7.71 -8.20 -11.17
CA ALA A 189 7.58 -8.94 -9.92
C ALA A 189 8.04 -10.40 -10.04
N GLY A 190 8.39 -10.86 -11.25
CA GLY A 190 8.70 -12.25 -11.53
C GLY A 190 7.50 -13.20 -11.46
N THR A 191 6.27 -12.67 -11.46
CA THR A 191 5.02 -13.48 -11.51
C THR A 191 4.62 -13.85 -12.93
N VAL A 192 5.30 -13.29 -13.94
CA VAL A 192 5.18 -13.72 -15.34
C VAL A 192 6.48 -14.40 -15.73
N THR A 193 6.44 -15.72 -15.87
CA THR A 193 7.63 -16.54 -16.16
C THR A 193 7.24 -17.76 -17.01
N PRO A 194 8.13 -18.24 -17.90
CA PRO A 194 7.93 -19.53 -18.55
C PRO A 194 7.96 -20.70 -17.55
N ASN A 195 8.70 -20.59 -16.45
CA ASN A 195 8.86 -21.63 -15.43
C ASN A 195 7.82 -21.48 -14.32
N VAL A 196 6.58 -21.87 -14.62
CA VAL A 196 5.42 -21.65 -13.73
C VAL A 196 5.56 -22.45 -12.43
N ALA A 197 6.03 -23.69 -12.49
CA ALA A 197 6.15 -24.57 -11.31
C ALA A 197 7.09 -24.00 -10.24
N GLN A 198 8.27 -23.52 -10.66
CA GLN A 198 9.24 -22.91 -9.75
C GLN A 198 8.67 -21.64 -9.11
N ALA A 199 8.02 -20.79 -9.90
CA ALA A 199 7.39 -19.59 -9.35
C ALA A 199 6.27 -19.93 -8.35
N VAL A 200 5.43 -20.92 -8.64
CA VAL A 200 4.39 -21.39 -7.70
C VAL A 200 5.03 -21.82 -6.38
N ALA A 201 6.10 -22.62 -6.43
CA ALA A 201 6.80 -23.08 -5.22
C ALA A 201 7.40 -21.91 -4.43
N GLU A 202 8.04 -20.95 -5.09
CA GLU A 202 8.64 -19.78 -4.43
C GLU A 202 7.58 -18.86 -3.80
N PHE A 203 6.48 -18.58 -4.50
CA PHE A 203 5.40 -17.75 -3.95
C PHE A 203 4.62 -18.48 -2.85
N ALA A 204 4.48 -19.80 -2.93
CA ALA A 204 3.95 -20.62 -1.84
C ALA A 204 4.86 -20.63 -0.62
N ALA A 205 6.19 -20.61 -0.82
CA ALA A 205 7.18 -20.49 0.26
C ALA A 205 7.22 -19.11 0.92
N GLY A 206 6.43 -18.15 0.44
CA GLY A 206 6.32 -16.82 1.04
C GLY A 206 7.23 -15.77 0.41
N LYS A 207 7.47 -15.86 -0.91
CA LYS A 207 8.05 -14.75 -1.67
C LYS A 207 7.14 -13.52 -1.60
N VAL A 208 7.67 -12.41 -1.12
CA VAL A 208 6.94 -11.15 -0.92
C VAL A 208 7.17 -10.25 -2.13
N GLU A 209 6.09 -9.86 -2.80
CA GLU A 209 6.13 -8.76 -3.76
C GLU A 209 6.03 -7.41 -3.04
N PHE A 210 6.86 -6.46 -3.46
CA PHE A 210 6.81 -5.09 -2.94
C PHE A 210 6.92 -4.06 -4.06
N ARG A 211 6.34 -2.89 -3.80
CA ARG A 211 6.31 -1.75 -4.71
C ARG A 211 6.48 -0.46 -3.91
N THR A 212 7.17 0.52 -4.48
CA THR A 212 7.21 1.87 -3.91
C THR A 212 5.85 2.57 -3.98
N ASP A 213 5.44 3.18 -2.88
CA ASP A 213 4.30 4.08 -2.83
C ASP A 213 4.60 5.49 -3.41
N LYS A 214 3.63 6.40 -3.36
CA LYS A 214 3.81 7.80 -3.76
C LYS A 214 4.70 8.61 -2.81
N GLY A 215 4.97 8.10 -1.61
CA GLY A 215 5.79 8.69 -0.56
C GLY A 215 7.24 8.19 -0.52
N ALA A 216 7.66 7.41 -1.52
CA ALA A 216 8.97 6.74 -1.57
C ALA A 216 9.18 5.68 -0.47
N ASN A 217 8.12 5.10 0.06
CA ASN A 217 8.18 4.00 1.03
C ASN A 217 7.94 2.66 0.35
N VAL A 218 8.59 1.64 0.89
CA VAL A 218 8.34 0.24 0.56
C VAL A 218 7.82 -0.45 1.81
N HIS A 219 6.73 -1.19 1.64
CA HIS A 219 6.08 -1.97 2.68
C HIS A 219 6.28 -3.46 2.38
N ALA A 220 6.66 -4.23 3.40
CA ALA A 220 6.72 -5.68 3.29
C ALA A 220 6.39 -6.35 4.63
N PRO A 221 5.62 -7.45 4.64
CA PRO A 221 5.52 -8.32 5.80
C PRO A 221 6.84 -9.09 5.99
N LEU A 222 7.36 -9.11 7.22
CA LEU A 222 8.55 -9.89 7.59
C LEU A 222 8.20 -11.27 8.15
N GLY A 223 6.99 -11.41 8.72
CA GLY A 223 6.56 -12.66 9.34
C GLY A 223 5.49 -12.45 10.39
N LYS A 224 5.23 -13.51 11.16
CA LYS A 224 4.34 -13.48 12.31
C LYS A 224 5.07 -13.09 13.58
N ARG A 225 4.32 -12.53 14.53
CA ARG A 225 4.85 -12.16 15.84
C ARG A 225 5.28 -13.40 16.65
N SER A 226 4.72 -14.56 16.34
CA SER A 226 5.12 -15.87 16.88
C SER A 226 6.57 -16.27 16.55
N PHE A 227 7.16 -15.78 15.47
CA PHE A 227 8.53 -16.13 15.04
C PHE A 227 9.58 -15.63 16.03
N SER A 228 10.74 -16.28 16.15
CA SER A 228 11.79 -15.84 17.07
C SER A 228 12.33 -14.44 16.70
N PRO A 229 12.82 -13.64 17.67
CA PRO A 229 13.42 -12.34 17.36
C PRO A 229 14.57 -12.42 16.35
N GLU A 230 15.33 -13.52 16.39
CA GLU A 230 16.45 -13.79 15.48
C GLU A 230 15.95 -14.05 14.06
N GLN A 231 14.92 -14.90 13.89
CA GLN A 231 14.31 -15.16 12.59
C GLN A 231 13.74 -13.89 11.94
N LEU A 232 13.14 -13.01 12.75
CA LEU A 232 12.63 -11.72 12.27
C LEU A 232 13.76 -10.76 11.88
N ALA A 233 14.87 -10.78 12.62
CA ALA A 233 16.07 -10.00 12.30
C ALA A 233 16.71 -10.47 10.99
N ASP A 234 16.84 -11.78 10.78
CA ASP A 234 17.40 -12.37 9.57
C ASP A 234 16.53 -12.04 8.35
N ASN A 235 15.19 -12.16 8.48
CA ASN A 235 14.26 -11.75 7.44
C ASN A 235 14.38 -10.25 7.11
N ALA A 236 14.51 -9.39 8.14
CA ALA A 236 14.68 -7.95 7.95
C ALA A 236 15.99 -7.61 7.24
N GLN A 237 17.09 -8.28 7.61
CA GLN A 237 18.40 -8.08 6.99
C GLN A 237 18.41 -8.56 5.54
N ALA A 238 17.81 -9.71 5.25
CA ALA A 238 17.65 -10.23 3.89
C ALA A 238 16.85 -9.25 3.02
N PHE A 239 15.75 -8.72 3.55
CA PHE A 239 14.91 -7.74 2.86
C PHE A 239 15.68 -6.45 2.53
N VAL A 240 16.35 -5.86 3.52
CA VAL A 240 17.11 -4.61 3.33
C VAL A 240 18.29 -4.83 2.38
N SER A 241 18.99 -5.96 2.49
CA SER A 241 20.10 -6.29 1.58
C SER A 241 19.63 -6.44 0.15
N HIS A 242 18.50 -7.14 -0.06
CA HIS A 242 17.92 -7.27 -1.39
C HIS A 242 17.47 -5.92 -1.95
N LEU A 243 16.83 -5.06 -1.15
CA LEU A 243 16.46 -3.70 -1.58
C LEU A 243 17.68 -2.91 -2.08
N ARG A 244 18.82 -3.01 -1.41
CA ARG A 244 20.06 -2.31 -1.84
C ARG A 244 20.55 -2.75 -3.22
N THR A 245 20.38 -4.02 -3.57
CA THR A 245 20.73 -4.51 -4.92
C THR A 245 19.85 -3.91 -6.02
N LEU A 246 18.62 -3.51 -5.68
CA LEU A 246 17.66 -2.90 -6.60
C LEU A 246 17.79 -1.37 -6.68
N LYS A 247 18.88 -0.78 -6.15
CA LYS A 247 19.12 0.66 -6.22
C LYS A 247 19.17 1.11 -7.70
N PRO A 248 18.27 1.99 -8.15
CA PRO A 248 18.36 2.56 -9.49
C PRO A 248 19.62 3.40 -9.63
N SER A 249 20.31 3.31 -10.78
CA SER A 249 21.51 4.11 -11.05
C SER A 249 21.27 5.63 -11.01
N GLN A 250 20.02 6.04 -11.26
CA GLN A 250 19.59 7.45 -11.25
C GLN A 250 19.25 7.99 -9.85
N ALA A 251 19.28 7.14 -8.81
CA ALA A 251 19.02 7.55 -7.44
C ALA A 251 20.28 8.20 -6.83
N ARG A 252 20.19 9.48 -6.46
CA ARG A 252 21.28 10.25 -5.83
C ARG A 252 21.14 10.23 -4.31
N GLY A 253 22.28 10.19 -3.60
CA GLY A 253 22.32 10.19 -2.14
C GLY A 253 22.07 8.81 -1.50
N ALA A 254 21.75 8.83 -0.20
CA ALA A 254 21.46 7.65 0.59
C ALA A 254 20.17 6.98 0.10
N PHE A 255 20.29 5.73 -0.38
CA PHE A 255 19.16 5.00 -0.95
C PHE A 255 18.14 4.58 0.11
N VAL A 256 18.58 4.20 1.31
CA VAL A 256 17.73 3.88 2.46
C VAL A 256 17.87 4.99 3.48
N THR A 257 16.80 5.75 3.71
CA THR A 257 16.81 6.89 4.65
C THR A 257 16.35 6.49 6.04
N LYS A 258 15.34 5.63 6.13
CA LYS A 258 14.74 5.24 7.41
C LYS A 258 14.15 3.85 7.31
N VAL A 259 14.39 3.04 8.33
CA VAL A 259 13.74 1.74 8.48
C VAL A 259 12.94 1.75 9.77
N THR A 260 11.68 1.35 9.68
CA THR A 260 10.77 1.25 10.82
C THR A 260 10.07 -0.08 10.76
N VAL A 261 10.00 -0.78 11.88
CA VAL A 261 9.26 -2.02 12.03
C VAL A 261 8.07 -1.77 12.94
N SER A 262 6.94 -2.41 12.64
CA SER A 262 5.74 -2.36 13.48
C SER A 262 4.99 -3.68 13.41
N SER A 263 4.31 -4.03 14.50
CA SER A 263 3.23 -5.02 14.41
C SER A 263 1.95 -4.36 13.90
N THR A 264 1.02 -5.15 13.36
CA THR A 264 -0.26 -4.68 12.79
C THR A 264 -0.99 -3.66 13.69
N MET A 265 -0.96 -3.85 15.02
CA MET A 265 -1.65 -2.99 15.99
C MET A 265 -0.69 -2.29 16.97
N GLY A 266 0.61 -2.33 16.70
CA GLY A 266 1.67 -1.82 17.58
C GLY A 266 2.23 -0.47 17.14
N PRO A 267 2.98 0.22 18.02
CA PRO A 267 3.77 1.38 17.62
C PRO A 267 4.95 0.97 16.72
N GLY A 268 5.43 1.92 15.90
CA GLY A 268 6.60 1.72 15.06
C GLY A 268 7.91 1.95 15.82
N ILE A 269 8.83 0.99 15.73
CA ILE A 269 10.17 1.01 16.30
C ILE A 269 11.16 1.31 15.16
N ARG A 270 12.05 2.28 15.36
CA ARG A 270 13.08 2.59 14.35
C ARG A 270 14.24 1.63 14.48
N LEU A 271 14.63 1.03 13.36
CA LEU A 271 15.83 0.21 13.30
C LEU A 271 17.03 1.07 12.97
N ASN A 272 18.15 0.79 13.63
CA ASN A 272 19.46 1.19 13.16
C ASN A 272 19.79 0.35 11.94
N VAL A 273 19.97 1.01 10.79
CA VAL A 273 20.41 0.35 9.57
C VAL A 273 21.74 0.97 9.17
N SER A 274 22.66 0.98 10.14
CA SER A 274 24.08 1.23 9.92
C SER A 274 24.69 0.05 9.19
N ALA A 275 24.54 0.05 7.87
CA ALA A 275 25.57 -0.50 7.00
C ALA A 275 25.85 0.51 5.89
N GLU A 276 25.95 1.78 6.27
CA GLU A 276 26.80 2.70 5.53
C GLU A 276 28.22 2.46 6.03
N GLY A 277 29.07 1.95 5.13
CA GLY A 277 30.44 2.45 5.14
C GLY A 277 30.33 3.96 5.01
N SER A 278 30.66 4.66 6.08
CA SER A 278 30.78 6.10 6.14
C SER A 278 31.87 6.54 5.15
N SER A 279 31.50 6.76 3.89
CA SER A 279 32.33 7.50 2.93
C SER A 279 31.70 8.87 2.72
N HIS A 280 31.75 9.68 3.76
CA HIS A 280 31.81 11.13 3.63
C HIS A 280 33.18 11.55 4.20
N ALA A 281 34.13 11.69 3.29
CA ALA A 281 35.28 12.58 3.39
C ALA A 281 35.42 13.25 2.02
#